data_AF-A0A1M7UJB3-F1
#
_entry.id   AF-A0A1M7UJB3-F1
#
_cell.length_a   1.000
_cell.length_b   1.000
_cell.length_c   1.000
_cell.angle_alpha   90.00
_cell.angle_beta   90.00
_cell.angle_gamma   90.00
#
_symmetry.space_group_name_H-M   'P 1'
#
loop_
_entity.id
_entity.type
_entity.pdbx_description
1 polymer ?
#
loop_
_entity_poly.entity_id
_entity_poly.type
_entity_poly.pdbx_seq_one_letter_code
_entity_poly.pdbx_strand_id
1 'polypeptide(L)' 'MRRWDTKGNHVIGKQYFVRQAAILFGIAKATSDPKMSAALMDKAADVKSKVDELGVARDLSPKAPDIEPSTT' A
#
# COMPACT_ATOMS: atom_id res chain seq x y z
N MET A 1 2.51 -1.62 35.66
CA MET A 1 3.84 -1.46 35.02
C MET A 1 3.62 -1.57 33.51
N ARG A 2 3.89 -0.52 32.72
CA ARG A 2 3.53 -0.46 31.28
C ARG A 2 4.74 -0.91 30.45
N ARG A 3 4.60 -2.01 29.69
CA ARG A 3 5.61 -2.51 28.75
C ARG A 3 4.94 -2.64 27.38
N TRP A 4 5.33 -1.80 26.43
CA TRP A 4 4.94 -1.93 25.03
C TRP A 4 6.16 -2.53 24.33
N ASP A 5 6.06 -3.78 23.87
CA ASP A 5 7.19 -4.46 23.25
C ASP A 5 7.40 -3.95 21.83
N THR A 6 8.46 -3.15 21.65
CA THR A 6 8.79 -2.48 20.40
C THR A 6 9.56 -3.40 19.46
N LYS A 7 8.85 -4.28 18.76
CA LYS A 7 9.31 -4.88 17.49
C LYS A 7 8.32 -4.55 16.39
N GLY A 8 8.21 -3.24 16.14
CA GLY A 8 7.24 -2.59 15.26
C GLY A 8 7.48 -2.90 13.79
N ASN A 9 6.75 -3.88 13.30
CA ASN A 9 6.77 -4.39 11.95
C ASN A 9 5.21 -4.63 11.72
N HIS A 10 4.48 -4.09 10.70
CA HIS A 10 3.02 -4.30 10.31
C HIS A 10 2.80 -5.36 9.18
N VAL A 11 1.93 -6.36 9.28
CA VAL A 11 1.60 -7.13 8.06
C VAL A 11 0.67 -6.25 7.25
N ILE A 12 1.23 -5.52 6.30
CA ILE A 12 0.46 -4.92 5.21
C ILE A 12 -0.03 -6.10 4.38
N GLY A 13 -1.11 -6.73 4.84
CA GLY A 13 -1.64 -7.94 4.23
C GLY A 13 -2.08 -7.67 2.80
N LYS A 14 -2.09 -8.71 1.95
CA LYS A 14 -2.49 -8.62 0.54
C LYS A 14 -3.79 -7.82 0.31
N GLN A 15 -4.75 -7.94 1.23
CA GLN A 15 -6.02 -7.22 1.21
C GLN A 15 -5.87 -5.68 1.28
N TYR A 16 -4.84 -5.16 1.95
CA TYR A 16 -4.54 -3.72 1.94
C TYR A 16 -4.12 -3.26 0.55
N PHE A 17 -3.17 -3.94 -0.09
CA PHE A 17 -2.72 -3.58 -1.44
C PHE A 17 -3.82 -3.73 -2.48
N VAL A 18 -4.67 -4.77 -2.39
CA VAL A 18 -5.88 -4.89 -3.23
C VAL A 18 -6.82 -3.70 -3.03
N ARG A 19 -7.05 -3.27 -1.78
CA ARG A 19 -7.87 -2.09 -1.46
C ARG A 19 -7.23 -0.80 -1.98
N GLN A 20 -5.91 -0.63 -1.86
CA GLN A 20 -5.18 0.52 -2.39
C GLN A 20 -5.29 0.59 -3.92
N ALA A 21 -5.05 -0.50 -4.65
CA ALA A 21 -5.21 -0.54 -6.09
C ALA A 21 -6.64 -0.18 -6.54
N ALA A 22 -7.66 -0.66 -5.81
CA ALA A 22 -9.06 -0.29 -6.07
C ALA A 22 -9.36 1.20 -5.82
N ILE A 23 -8.77 1.79 -4.77
CA ILE A 23 -8.88 3.23 -4.48
C ILE A 23 -8.21 4.06 -5.58
N LEU A 24 -6.97 3.73 -5.97
CA LEU A 24 -6.24 4.41 -7.04
C LEU A 24 -7.01 4.36 -8.36
N PHE A 25 -7.59 3.20 -8.71
CA PHE A 25 -8.45 3.05 -9.89
C PHE A 25 -9.73 3.91 -9.81
N GLY A 26 -10.34 4.00 -8.63
CA GLY A 26 -11.49 4.89 -8.39
C GLY A 26 -11.14 6.36 -8.61
N ILE A 27 -10.00 6.82 -8.08
CA ILE A 27 -9.51 8.20 -8.26
C ILE A 27 -9.14 8.46 -9.73
N ALA A 28 -8.49 7.51 -10.41
CA ALA A 28 -8.16 7.62 -11.83
C ALA A 28 -9.40 7.86 -12.69
N LYS A 29 -10.51 7.16 -12.40
CA LYS A 29 -11.79 7.34 -13.09
C LYS A 29 -12.54 8.62 -12.72
N ALA A 30 -12.31 9.17 -11.54
CA ALA A 30 -12.92 10.42 -11.09
C ALA A 30 -12.14 11.66 -11.55
N THR A 31 -10.91 11.49 -12.05
CA THR A 31 -10.01 12.58 -12.45
C THR A 31 -10.18 12.90 -13.94
N SER A 32 -10.50 14.16 -14.27
CA SER A 32 -10.64 14.61 -15.67
C SER A 32 -9.31 14.86 -16.38
N ASP A 33 -8.18 14.91 -15.66
CA ASP A 33 -6.86 15.01 -16.26
C ASP A 33 -6.37 13.61 -16.73
N PRO A 34 -6.11 13.42 -18.04
CA PRO A 34 -5.75 12.12 -18.59
C PRO A 34 -4.33 11.67 -18.21
N LYS A 35 -3.41 12.59 -17.90
CA LYS A 35 -2.04 12.25 -17.48
C LYS A 35 -2.04 11.74 -16.04
N MET A 36 -2.80 12.39 -15.15
CA MET A 36 -3.01 11.91 -13.78
C MET A 36 -3.79 10.60 -13.74
N SER A 37 -4.80 10.42 -14.59
CA SER A 37 -5.51 9.14 -14.73
C SER A 37 -4.55 8.01 -15.12
N ALA A 38 -3.70 8.22 -16.14
CA ALA A 38 -2.69 7.25 -16.55
C ALA A 38 -1.69 6.93 -15.42
N ALA A 39 -1.10 7.94 -14.79
CA ALA A 39 -0.15 7.76 -13.70
C ALA A 39 -0.75 7.01 -12.49
N LEU A 40 -2.03 7.24 -12.17
CA LEU A 40 -2.75 6.51 -11.12
C LEU A 40 -3.02 5.04 -11.52
N MET A 41 -3.29 4.76 -12.80
CA MET A 41 -3.44 3.39 -13.31
C MET A 41 -2.12 2.63 -13.29
N ASP A 42 -1.01 3.27 -13.68
CA ASP A 42 0.34 2.69 -13.56
C ASP A 42 0.66 2.35 -12.09
N LYS A 43 0.36 3.25 -11.15
CA LYS A 43 0.55 2.99 -9.72
C LYS A 43 -0.39 1.91 -9.17
N ALA A 44 -1.60 1.78 -9.69
CA ALA A 44 -2.48 0.66 -9.34
C ALA A 44 -1.92 -0.68 -9.84
N ALA A 45 -1.27 -0.71 -11.02
CA ALA A 45 -0.59 -1.89 -11.55
C ALA A 45 0.65 -2.24 -10.71
N ASP A 46 1.50 -1.28 -10.36
CA ASP A 46 2.65 -1.46 -9.44
C ASP A 46 2.21 -2.08 -8.11
N VAL A 47 1.15 -1.54 -7.50
CA VAL A 47 0.59 -2.00 -6.23
C VAL A 47 0.03 -3.43 -6.35
N LYS A 48 -0.58 -3.78 -7.49
CA LYS A 48 -1.04 -5.15 -7.76
C LYS A 48 0.14 -6.12 -7.95
N SER A 49 1.22 -5.71 -8.61
CA SER A 49 2.42 -6.53 -8.79
C SER A 49 3.01 -6.98 -7.45
N LYS A 50 3.10 -6.05 -6.48
CA LYS A 50 3.55 -6.34 -5.11
C LYS A 50 2.71 -7.40 -4.39
N VAL A 51 1.43 -7.60 -4.74
CA VAL A 51 0.57 -8.65 -4.16
C VAL A 51 0.98 -10.05 -4.63
N ASP A 52 1.51 -10.15 -5.85
CA ASP A 52 2.01 -11.38 -6.44
C ASP A 52 3.36 -11.77 -5.81
N GLU A 53 4.30 -10.82 -5.73
CA GLU A 53 5.59 -10.97 -5.04
C GLU A 53 5.43 -11.33 -3.56
N LEU A 54 4.53 -10.66 -2.84
CA LEU A 54 4.15 -11.00 -1.46
C LEU A 54 3.36 -12.33 -1.34
N GLY A 55 3.08 -13.02 -2.45
CA GLY A 55 2.64 -14.42 -2.46
C GLY A 55 3.77 -15.42 -2.35
N VAL A 56 4.96 -15.04 -2.80
CA VAL A 56 6.18 -15.85 -2.72
C VAL A 56 6.84 -15.69 -1.34
N ALA A 57 6.77 -14.48 -0.78
CA ALA A 57 7.29 -14.16 0.55
C ALA A 57 6.44 -14.77 1.69
N ARG A 58 6.59 -16.07 1.92
CA ARG A 58 6.23 -16.73 3.18
C ARG A 58 7.21 -16.31 4.29
N ASP A 59 7.06 -15.11 4.81
CA ASP A 59 7.42 -14.86 6.21
C ASP A 59 6.28 -14.15 6.93
N LEU A 60 5.79 -14.82 7.98
CA LEU A 60 4.62 -14.45 8.76
C LEU A 60 5.00 -13.47 9.87
N SER A 61 5.82 -12.48 9.52
CA SER A 61 6.09 -11.35 10.39
C SER A 61 5.58 -10.07 9.77
N PRO A 62 4.86 -9.28 10.56
CA PRO A 62 4.36 -7.99 10.09
C PRO A 62 5.55 -7.06 9.72
N LYS A 63 5.60 -6.17 8.69
CA LYS A 63 6.54 -4.99 8.47
C LYS A 63 5.90 -3.60 8.10
N ALA A 64 6.18 -2.54 8.89
CA ALA A 64 5.36 -1.30 9.00
C ALA A 64 5.45 -0.28 7.84
N PRO A 65 4.33 0.30 7.35
CA PRO A 65 4.34 1.54 6.58
C PRO A 65 4.66 2.66 7.56
N ASP A 66 5.93 3.03 7.56
CA ASP A 66 6.38 4.32 8.05
C ASP A 66 5.63 5.42 7.27
N ILE A 67 4.72 6.12 7.95
CA ILE A 67 4.07 7.32 7.43
C ILE A 67 4.89 8.46 8.00
N GLU A 68 5.77 9.06 7.20
CA GLU A 68 6.43 10.31 7.58
C GLU A 68 5.34 11.36 7.85
N PRO A 69 5.20 11.88 9.09
CA PRO A 69 4.38 13.05 9.32
C PRO A 69 5.08 14.24 8.69
N SER A 70 4.41 14.89 7.74
CA SER A 70 4.95 16.09 7.08
C SER A 70 5.28 17.17 8.10
N THR A 71 6.44 17.81 7.91
CA THR A 71 7.03 18.84 8.76
C THR A 71 6.10 20.01 9.12
N THR A 72 6.19 20.48 10.37
CA THR A 72 5.95 21.87 10.79
C THR A 72 6.83 22.15 12.00
#